data_AF-A0AAU6E5U7-F1
#
_entry.id   AF-A0AAU6E5U7-F1
#
_cell.length_a   1.000
_cell.length_b   1.000
_cell.length_c   1.000
_cell.angle_alpha   90.00
_cell.angle_beta   90.00
_cell.angle_gamma   90.00
#
_symmetry.space_group_name_H-M   'P 1'
#
loop_
_entity.id
_entity.type
_entity.pdbx_description
1 polymer ?
#
loop_
_entity_poly.entity_id
_entity_poly.type
_entity_poly.pdbx_seq_one_letter_code
_entity_poly.pdbx_strand_id
1 'polypeptide(L)'
;MSHGFGAGEHPIDFLAHRQRRGEAGAREDFEQMLVSLVSAVTGQEAVPVQANPGDWGIDVLVGDLNDEITDWQAKYFINGFGESQKRQVRESFASARKYAEKEGYVIKKWVLCIPCSLDAPTLRWWQRWRQEQQTETGITIELWDESGLRRRLDLPEAATVRRVYYDPYRPAEPVDPPLMPLAGPVPTDIPWRGGEELRLGGDCYLLHDDAAETFSPDRSWAWREATADRIEPASARVRLRQITMLRDGPASADARRALRDQAALLSSMLGVRRLPRLLGHYEDPARGIAVASELPPGPVWREVFGPGDGPLDHLTVAAVLDAAARLADSLAELHRRGHSHRKLSPDAIVMTGRACEPVLRDVGLAAWPPRPGEGTDGYRAPEQARFSPHSPKPGAHTDLYQLAAVVHHTVTGHPPLPGGSPPMRVTVRGFPSVADELLARALDADPRRRPERIGMLAAALRQGRKEISQGGFS
;
A
#
# COMPACT_ATOMS: atom_id res chain seq x y z
N MET A 1 -34.87 3.10 -11.17
CA MET A 1 -34.16 3.72 -10.04
C MET A 1 -32.82 3.03 -9.89
N SER A 2 -31.81 3.56 -10.56
CA SER A 2 -30.45 3.04 -10.63
C SER A 2 -29.67 3.49 -9.40
N HIS A 3 -29.34 2.57 -8.50
CA HIS A 3 -28.39 2.83 -7.42
C HIS A 3 -27.00 3.01 -8.04
N GLY A 4 -26.40 4.18 -7.78
CA GLY A 4 -25.08 4.53 -8.29
C GLY A 4 -23.99 3.68 -7.65
N PHE A 5 -23.06 3.20 -8.47
CA PHE A 5 -21.81 2.62 -7.99
C PHE A 5 -21.03 3.69 -7.22
N GLY A 6 -20.78 3.45 -5.94
CA GLY A 6 -19.93 4.28 -5.10
C GLY A 6 -18.50 4.29 -5.64
N ALA A 7 -17.93 5.48 -5.81
CA ALA A 7 -16.53 5.65 -6.14
C ALA A 7 -15.66 5.12 -4.97
N GLY A 8 -15.02 3.96 -5.14
CA GLY A 8 -14.01 3.48 -4.19
C GLY A 8 -13.79 1.97 -4.06
N GLU A 9 -14.64 1.10 -4.63
CA GLU A 9 -14.52 -0.34 -4.39
C GLU A 9 -13.44 -1.02 -5.26
N HIS A 10 -12.57 -1.79 -4.61
CA HIS A 10 -11.51 -2.53 -5.30
C HIS A 10 -12.11 -3.66 -6.16
N PRO A 11 -11.53 -3.94 -7.34
CA PRO A 11 -11.99 -5.04 -8.17
C PRO A 11 -11.69 -6.38 -7.47
N ILE A 12 -12.69 -7.26 -7.42
CA ILE A 12 -12.52 -8.63 -6.92
C ILE A 12 -11.53 -9.35 -7.84
N ASP A 13 -10.45 -9.89 -7.28
CA ASP A 13 -9.54 -10.79 -7.98
C ASP A 13 -9.41 -12.08 -7.17
N PHE A 14 -9.90 -13.19 -7.71
CA PHE A 14 -9.85 -14.47 -7.03
C PHE A 14 -8.41 -15.01 -6.89
N LEU A 15 -7.43 -14.49 -7.65
CA LEU A 15 -6.01 -14.77 -7.42
C LEU A 15 -5.54 -14.32 -6.03
N ALA A 16 -6.28 -13.44 -5.35
CA ALA A 16 -6.00 -13.02 -3.98
C ALA A 16 -5.85 -14.20 -3.00
N HIS A 17 -6.59 -15.31 -3.19
CA HIS A 17 -6.46 -16.50 -2.35
C HIS A 17 -5.08 -17.16 -2.46
N ARG A 18 -4.53 -17.24 -3.69
CA ARG A 18 -3.15 -17.73 -3.93
C ARG A 18 -2.10 -16.78 -3.37
N GLN A 19 -2.32 -15.48 -3.51
CA GLN A 19 -1.41 -14.47 -2.98
C GLN A 19 -1.38 -14.49 -1.44
N ARG A 20 -2.52 -14.74 -0.78
CA ARG A 20 -2.65 -14.77 0.67
C ARG A 20 -2.08 -16.04 1.31
N ARG A 21 -2.35 -17.22 0.75
CA ARG A 21 -2.08 -18.52 1.41
C ARG A 21 -1.13 -19.44 0.64
N GLY A 22 -0.59 -18.98 -0.49
CA GLY A 22 0.22 -19.80 -1.39
C GLY A 22 -0.61 -20.85 -2.13
N GLU A 23 0.06 -21.64 -2.98
CA GLU A 23 -0.62 -22.62 -3.86
C GLU A 23 -1.37 -23.71 -3.07
N ALA A 24 -0.78 -24.18 -1.97
CA ALA A 24 -1.34 -25.24 -1.15
C ALA A 24 -2.57 -24.78 -0.35
N GLY A 25 -2.58 -23.55 0.16
CA GLY A 25 -3.64 -23.03 1.02
C GLY A 25 -4.75 -22.26 0.28
N ALA A 26 -4.59 -21.98 -1.02
CA ALA A 26 -5.58 -21.20 -1.77
C ALA A 26 -6.97 -21.86 -1.87
N ARG A 27 -7.00 -23.20 -1.91
CA ARG A 27 -8.25 -23.97 -2.00
C ARG A 27 -9.06 -23.84 -0.72
N GLU A 28 -8.41 -24.08 0.42
CA GLU A 28 -9.00 -23.94 1.75
C GLU A 28 -9.47 -22.49 2.01
N ASP A 29 -8.69 -21.49 1.57
CA ASP A 29 -9.03 -20.08 1.74
C ASP A 29 -10.26 -19.66 0.90
N PHE A 30 -10.40 -20.21 -0.31
CA PHE A 30 -11.58 -20.01 -1.15
C PHE A 30 -12.83 -20.72 -0.59
N GLU A 31 -12.65 -21.92 -0.04
CA GLU A 31 -13.71 -22.66 0.66
C GLU A 31 -14.24 -21.87 1.86
N GLN A 32 -13.36 -21.34 2.71
CA GLN A 32 -13.76 -20.50 3.86
C GLN A 32 -14.49 -19.22 3.44
N MET A 33 -14.07 -18.59 2.34
CA MET A 33 -14.77 -17.46 1.75
C MET A 33 -16.18 -17.84 1.32
N LEU A 34 -16.35 -18.99 0.66
CA LEU A 34 -17.64 -19.47 0.21
C LEU A 34 -18.59 -19.76 1.37
N VAL A 35 -18.11 -20.38 2.48
CA VAL A 35 -18.93 -20.56 3.71
C VAL A 35 -19.51 -19.22 4.18
N SER A 36 -18.64 -18.21 4.27
CA SER A 36 -19.00 -16.88 4.73
C SER A 36 -19.96 -16.20 3.75
N LEU A 37 -19.69 -16.32 2.45
CA LEU A 37 -20.51 -15.73 1.39
C LEU A 37 -21.90 -16.34 1.36
N VAL A 38 -21.98 -17.67 1.37
CA VAL A 38 -23.24 -18.40 1.37
C VAL A 38 -24.06 -18.03 2.59
N SER A 39 -23.47 -18.04 3.79
CA SER A 39 -24.17 -17.64 5.01
C SER A 39 -24.75 -16.22 4.92
N ALA A 40 -23.96 -15.30 4.37
CA ALA A 40 -24.36 -13.91 4.21
C ALA A 40 -25.53 -13.74 3.22
N VAL A 41 -25.50 -14.43 2.08
CA VAL A 41 -26.51 -14.23 1.02
C VAL A 41 -27.77 -15.07 1.18
N THR A 42 -27.72 -16.18 1.92
CA THR A 42 -28.91 -17.00 2.23
C THR A 42 -29.56 -16.59 3.54
N GLY A 43 -28.84 -15.92 4.43
CA GLY A 43 -29.29 -15.63 5.79
C GLY A 43 -29.39 -16.86 6.69
N GLN A 44 -28.86 -18.00 6.25
CA GLN A 44 -28.83 -19.26 6.98
C GLN A 44 -27.38 -19.59 7.35
N GLU A 45 -27.14 -20.09 8.55
CA GLU A 45 -25.79 -20.48 8.97
C GLU A 45 -25.29 -21.64 8.10
N ALA A 46 -24.22 -21.40 7.35
CA ALA A 46 -23.59 -22.44 6.55
C ALA A 46 -22.55 -23.17 7.41
N VAL A 47 -22.73 -24.48 7.59
CA VAL A 47 -21.85 -25.27 8.45
C VAL A 47 -20.78 -25.94 7.61
N PRO A 48 -19.48 -25.75 7.91
CA PRO A 48 -18.42 -26.51 7.27
C PRO A 48 -18.44 -27.95 7.77
N VAL A 49 -18.51 -28.92 6.87
CA VAL A 49 -18.44 -30.34 7.23
C VAL A 49 -16.96 -30.72 7.37
N GLN A 50 -16.50 -30.95 8.60
CA GLN A 50 -15.10 -31.30 8.86
C GLN A 50 -14.80 -32.73 8.37
N ALA A 51 -13.84 -32.87 7.46
CA ALA A 51 -13.35 -34.17 7.01
C ALA A 51 -12.55 -34.88 8.12
N ASN A 52 -12.83 -36.18 8.31
CA ASN A 52 -11.87 -37.09 8.95
C ASN A 52 -10.64 -37.25 8.02
N PRO A 53 -9.42 -37.45 8.55
CA PRO A 53 -8.21 -37.42 7.75
C PRO A 53 -8.16 -38.65 6.83
N GLY A 54 -8.27 -38.45 5.51
CA GLY A 54 -8.02 -39.52 4.55
C GLY A 54 -8.65 -39.39 3.17
N ASP A 55 -9.72 -38.60 2.99
CA ASP A 55 -10.29 -38.31 1.68
C ASP A 55 -11.36 -37.21 1.85
N TRP A 56 -11.74 -36.59 0.73
CA TRP A 56 -12.95 -35.79 0.52
C TRP A 56 -12.82 -34.30 0.81
N GLY A 57 -13.06 -33.50 -0.25
CA GLY A 57 -13.10 -32.05 -0.19
C GLY A 57 -14.22 -31.57 0.71
N ILE A 58 -13.98 -30.49 1.43
CA ILE A 58 -14.86 -29.93 2.45
C ILE A 58 -16.06 -29.27 1.77
N ASP A 59 -17.27 -29.75 2.10
CA ASP A 59 -18.56 -29.24 1.60
C ASP A 59 -19.14 -28.19 2.56
N VAL A 60 -19.86 -27.24 2.00
CA VAL A 60 -20.62 -26.23 2.76
C VAL A 60 -22.09 -26.63 2.71
N LEU A 61 -22.67 -27.03 3.85
CA LEU A 61 -24.08 -27.41 3.93
C LEU A 61 -24.92 -26.27 4.51
N VAL A 62 -26.09 -26.03 3.89
CA VAL A 62 -27.08 -25.07 4.38
C VAL A 62 -28.45 -25.74 4.42
N GLY A 63 -29.07 -25.80 5.60
CA GLY A 63 -30.39 -26.40 5.83
C GLY A 63 -30.50 -27.08 7.21
N ASP A 64 -31.70 -27.55 7.54
CA ASP A 64 -31.90 -28.47 8.67
C ASP A 64 -31.48 -29.88 8.23
N LEU A 65 -30.57 -30.51 8.96
CA LEU A 65 -30.09 -31.87 8.68
C LEU A 65 -31.19 -32.94 8.85
N ASN A 66 -32.36 -32.57 9.39
CA ASN A 66 -33.50 -33.47 9.55
C ASN A 66 -34.50 -33.45 8.37
N ASP A 67 -34.32 -32.60 7.34
CA ASP A 67 -35.23 -32.51 6.18
C ASP A 67 -34.47 -32.43 4.83
N GLU A 68 -34.32 -31.23 4.24
CA GLU A 68 -33.79 -31.00 2.89
C GLU A 68 -32.57 -30.08 2.93
N ILE A 69 -31.47 -30.48 2.29
CA ILE A 69 -30.24 -29.68 2.27
C ILE A 69 -29.94 -29.05 0.91
N THR A 70 -29.25 -27.90 0.95
CA THR A 70 -28.50 -27.39 -0.20
C THR A 70 -27.02 -27.68 -0.01
N ASP A 71 -26.46 -28.44 -0.94
CA ASP A 71 -25.04 -28.78 -0.99
C ASP A 71 -24.29 -27.79 -1.90
N TRP A 72 -23.30 -27.11 -1.34
CA TRP A 72 -22.49 -26.11 -2.03
C TRP A 72 -21.09 -26.65 -2.27
N GLN A 73 -20.81 -27.00 -3.52
CA GLN A 73 -19.51 -27.53 -3.91
C GLN A 73 -18.53 -26.42 -4.30
N ALA A 74 -17.52 -26.22 -3.46
CA ALA A 74 -16.38 -25.37 -3.79
C ALA A 74 -15.36 -26.09 -4.68
N LYS A 75 -14.95 -25.48 -5.79
CA LYS A 75 -13.78 -25.92 -6.58
C LYS A 75 -12.95 -24.72 -7.04
N TYR A 76 -11.74 -24.60 -6.52
CA TYR A 76 -10.83 -23.49 -6.86
C TYR A 76 -10.11 -23.70 -8.21
N PHE A 77 -10.86 -23.60 -9.31
CA PHE A 77 -10.35 -23.75 -10.68
C PHE A 77 -9.91 -22.42 -11.27
N ILE A 78 -8.77 -21.89 -10.84
CA ILE A 78 -8.33 -20.55 -11.27
C ILE A 78 -7.61 -20.52 -12.63
N ASN A 79 -7.01 -21.63 -13.05
CA ASN A 79 -6.20 -21.72 -14.29
C ASN A 79 -7.01 -22.22 -15.50
N GLY A 80 -8.34 -22.08 -15.46
CA GLY A 80 -9.25 -22.53 -16.53
C GLY A 80 -9.97 -23.86 -16.25
N PHE A 81 -10.81 -24.25 -17.21
CA PHE A 81 -11.75 -25.36 -17.07
C PHE A 81 -11.70 -26.30 -18.29
N GLY A 82 -11.11 -27.48 -18.13
CA GLY A 82 -10.97 -28.50 -19.17
C GLY A 82 -11.49 -29.88 -18.75
N GLU A 83 -11.06 -30.93 -19.45
CA GLU A 83 -11.54 -32.32 -19.20
C GLU A 83 -11.25 -32.82 -17.78
N SER A 84 -10.12 -32.42 -17.19
CA SER A 84 -9.79 -32.79 -15.81
C SER A 84 -10.71 -32.12 -14.79
N GLN A 85 -11.15 -30.87 -15.02
CA GLN A 85 -12.15 -30.20 -14.18
C GLN A 85 -13.54 -30.81 -14.39
N LYS A 86 -13.94 -31.11 -15.64
CA LYS A 86 -15.20 -31.81 -15.94
C LYS A 86 -15.30 -33.15 -15.21
N ARG A 87 -14.22 -33.93 -15.18
CA ARG A 87 -14.15 -35.19 -14.44
C ARG A 87 -14.36 -34.96 -12.93
N GLN A 88 -13.64 -34.01 -12.34
CA GLN A 88 -13.78 -33.67 -10.92
C GLN A 88 -15.20 -33.23 -10.54
N VAL A 89 -15.87 -32.47 -11.40
CA VAL A 89 -17.27 -32.06 -11.18
C VAL A 89 -18.21 -33.27 -11.12
N ARG A 90 -18.08 -34.20 -12.07
CA ARG A 90 -18.89 -35.43 -12.08
C ARG A 90 -18.64 -36.30 -10.85
N GLU A 91 -17.37 -36.50 -10.49
CA GLU A 91 -16.97 -37.28 -9.32
C GLU A 91 -17.52 -36.66 -8.03
N SER A 92 -17.46 -35.33 -7.91
CA SER A 92 -17.92 -34.64 -6.72
C SER A 92 -19.45 -34.74 -6.56
N PHE A 93 -20.23 -34.57 -7.64
CA PHE A 93 -21.68 -34.77 -7.60
C PHE A 93 -22.08 -36.21 -7.28
N ALA A 94 -21.37 -37.20 -7.84
CA ALA A 94 -21.61 -38.61 -7.54
C ALA A 94 -21.30 -38.95 -6.08
N SER A 95 -20.21 -38.40 -5.53
CA SER A 95 -19.86 -38.56 -4.12
C SER A 95 -20.88 -37.93 -3.18
N ALA A 96 -21.34 -36.71 -3.46
CA ALA A 96 -22.36 -36.03 -2.67
C ALA A 96 -23.65 -36.87 -2.56
N ARG A 97 -24.12 -37.42 -3.67
CA ARG A 97 -25.30 -38.31 -3.70
C ARG A 97 -25.09 -39.59 -2.89
N LYS A 98 -23.94 -40.23 -3.06
CA LYS A 98 -23.61 -41.45 -2.31
C LYS A 98 -23.56 -41.19 -0.80
N TYR A 99 -23.08 -40.02 -0.39
CA TYR A 99 -23.02 -39.63 1.01
C TYR A 99 -24.41 -39.32 1.57
N ALA A 100 -25.25 -38.62 0.81
CA ALA A 100 -26.66 -38.39 1.15
C ALA A 100 -27.44 -39.68 1.38
N GLU A 101 -27.27 -40.65 0.49
CA GLU A 101 -27.87 -41.99 0.63
C GLU A 101 -27.37 -42.72 1.88
N LYS A 102 -26.06 -42.61 2.18
CA LYS A 102 -25.43 -43.27 3.33
C LYS A 102 -25.89 -42.70 4.67
N GLU A 103 -25.96 -41.37 4.78
CA GLU A 103 -26.29 -40.69 6.04
C GLU A 103 -27.80 -40.41 6.20
N GLY A 104 -28.60 -40.70 5.16
CA GLY A 104 -30.06 -40.70 5.24
C GLY A 104 -30.73 -39.35 5.06
N TYR A 105 -30.06 -38.38 4.42
CA TYR A 105 -30.62 -37.04 4.12
C TYR A 105 -30.86 -36.84 2.62
N VAL A 106 -31.67 -35.83 2.26
CA VAL A 106 -32.01 -35.52 0.86
C VAL A 106 -31.34 -34.22 0.39
N ILE A 107 -30.60 -34.28 -0.72
CA ILE A 107 -30.06 -33.09 -1.40
C ILE A 107 -31.14 -32.54 -2.33
N LYS A 108 -31.75 -31.40 -1.99
CA LYS A 108 -32.72 -30.74 -2.88
C LYS A 108 -32.03 -29.92 -3.96
N LYS A 109 -30.90 -29.32 -3.61
CA LYS A 109 -30.17 -28.41 -4.47
C LYS A 109 -28.66 -28.62 -4.32
N TRP A 110 -27.96 -28.64 -5.45
CA TRP A 110 -26.52 -28.74 -5.54
C TRP A 110 -25.95 -27.57 -6.33
N VAL A 111 -25.02 -26.82 -5.75
CA VAL A 111 -24.47 -25.60 -6.36
C VAL A 111 -22.98 -25.72 -6.54
N LEU A 112 -22.50 -25.65 -7.78
CA LEU A 112 -21.06 -25.59 -8.06
C LEU A 112 -20.56 -24.15 -8.00
N CYS A 113 -19.53 -23.90 -7.21
CA CYS A 113 -18.88 -22.60 -7.06
C CYS A 113 -17.44 -22.65 -7.60
N ILE A 114 -17.16 -21.88 -8.66
CA ILE A 114 -15.85 -21.83 -9.32
C ILE A 114 -15.40 -20.38 -9.59
N PRO A 115 -14.12 -20.04 -9.34
CA PRO A 115 -13.59 -18.68 -9.53
C PRO A 115 -13.10 -18.42 -10.96
N CYS A 116 -13.68 -19.09 -11.96
CA CYS A 116 -13.35 -18.86 -13.37
C CYS A 116 -14.61 -18.79 -14.22
N SER A 117 -14.49 -18.09 -15.35
CA SER A 117 -15.52 -18.02 -16.37
C SER A 117 -15.44 -19.22 -17.30
N LEU A 118 -16.60 -19.76 -17.72
CA LEU A 118 -16.66 -20.85 -18.70
C LEU A 118 -16.73 -20.28 -20.12
N ASP A 119 -15.93 -20.82 -21.03
CA ASP A 119 -16.06 -20.52 -22.46
C ASP A 119 -17.34 -21.14 -23.06
N ALA A 120 -17.69 -20.75 -24.28
CA ALA A 120 -18.93 -21.20 -24.90
C ALA A 120 -19.06 -22.74 -25.05
N PRO A 121 -18.02 -23.48 -25.50
CA PRO A 121 -18.08 -24.95 -25.52
C PRO A 121 -18.27 -25.59 -24.14
N THR A 122 -17.58 -25.08 -23.12
CA THR A 122 -17.64 -25.62 -21.77
C THR A 122 -18.96 -25.29 -21.09
N LEU A 123 -19.51 -24.10 -21.32
CA LEU A 123 -20.83 -23.72 -20.85
C LEU A 123 -21.92 -24.61 -21.47
N ARG A 124 -21.83 -24.93 -22.77
CA ARG A 124 -22.76 -25.87 -23.43
C ARG A 124 -22.68 -27.27 -22.82
N TRP A 125 -21.47 -27.76 -22.55
CA TRP A 125 -21.27 -29.03 -21.85
C TRP A 125 -21.93 -29.01 -20.47
N TRP A 126 -21.69 -27.95 -19.69
CA TRP A 126 -22.27 -27.78 -18.35
C TRP A 126 -23.79 -27.78 -18.39
N GLN A 127 -24.39 -27.02 -19.31
CA GLN A 127 -25.84 -26.93 -19.47
C GLN A 127 -26.46 -28.29 -19.81
N ARG A 128 -25.84 -29.05 -20.70
CA ARG A 128 -26.29 -30.41 -21.05
C ARG A 128 -26.19 -31.35 -19.86
N TRP A 129 -25.01 -31.43 -19.23
CA TRP A 129 -24.77 -32.29 -18.08
C TRP A 129 -25.73 -31.95 -16.91
N ARG A 130 -25.91 -30.66 -16.62
CA ARG A 130 -26.88 -30.16 -15.65
C ARG A 130 -28.28 -30.68 -15.97
N GLN A 131 -28.76 -30.49 -17.20
CA GLN A 131 -30.12 -30.89 -17.58
C GLN A 131 -30.33 -32.41 -17.44
N GLU A 132 -29.35 -33.20 -17.88
CA GLU A 132 -29.37 -34.67 -17.75
C GLU A 132 -29.47 -35.07 -16.28
N GLN A 133 -28.60 -34.55 -15.42
CA GLN A 133 -28.56 -34.92 -14.00
C GLN A 133 -29.78 -34.42 -13.22
N GLN A 134 -30.30 -33.22 -13.50
CA GLN A 134 -31.53 -32.75 -12.88
C GLN A 134 -32.73 -33.64 -13.25
N THR A 135 -32.78 -34.14 -14.48
CA THR A 135 -33.87 -35.03 -14.96
C THR A 135 -33.77 -36.41 -14.31
N GLU A 136 -32.55 -36.94 -14.18
CA GLU A 136 -32.29 -38.26 -13.61
C GLU A 136 -32.53 -38.30 -12.09
N THR A 137 -32.15 -37.23 -11.39
CA THR A 137 -32.08 -37.24 -9.92
C THR A 137 -33.15 -36.41 -9.23
N GLY A 138 -33.79 -35.47 -9.94
CA GLY A 138 -34.68 -34.48 -9.34
C GLY A 138 -33.98 -33.37 -8.54
N ILE A 139 -32.66 -33.43 -8.37
CA ILE A 139 -31.86 -32.44 -7.63
C ILE A 139 -31.74 -31.17 -8.48
N THR A 140 -32.01 -29.99 -7.91
CA THR A 140 -31.77 -28.72 -8.61
C THR A 140 -30.28 -28.42 -8.67
N ILE A 141 -29.71 -28.23 -9.87
CA ILE A 141 -28.28 -27.97 -10.03
C ILE A 141 -28.05 -26.51 -10.47
N GLU A 142 -27.12 -25.80 -9.84
CA GLU A 142 -26.77 -24.41 -10.18
C GLU A 142 -25.26 -24.18 -10.30
N LEU A 143 -24.89 -23.08 -10.98
CA LEU A 143 -23.51 -22.66 -11.15
C LEU A 143 -23.32 -21.23 -10.65
N TRP A 144 -22.34 -21.06 -9.76
CA TRP A 144 -21.76 -19.79 -9.39
C TRP A 144 -20.35 -19.74 -9.98
N ASP A 145 -20.27 -19.28 -11.22
CA ASP A 145 -19.01 -19.00 -11.90
C ASP A 145 -18.41 -17.67 -11.43
N GLU A 146 -17.26 -17.28 -12.00
CA GLU A 146 -16.58 -16.03 -11.63
C GLU A 146 -17.53 -14.82 -11.62
N SER A 147 -18.36 -14.69 -12.67
CA SER A 147 -19.32 -13.60 -12.80
C SER A 147 -20.44 -13.70 -11.75
N GLY A 148 -20.94 -14.92 -11.49
CA GLY A 148 -21.95 -15.18 -10.48
C GLY A 148 -21.47 -14.94 -9.05
N LEU A 149 -20.20 -15.23 -8.77
CA LEU A 149 -19.56 -14.97 -7.48
C LEU A 149 -19.31 -13.48 -7.27
N ARG A 150 -18.78 -12.77 -8.29
CA ARG A 150 -18.57 -11.31 -8.23
C ARG A 150 -19.87 -10.57 -7.89
N ARG A 151 -20.95 -10.86 -8.62
CA ARG A 151 -22.27 -10.23 -8.37
C ARG A 151 -22.77 -10.43 -6.95
N ARG A 152 -22.44 -11.56 -6.31
CA ARG A 152 -22.84 -11.85 -4.93
C ARG A 152 -21.96 -11.15 -3.92
N LEU A 153 -20.66 -11.07 -4.19
CA LEU A 153 -19.72 -10.29 -3.38
C LEU A 153 -19.93 -8.76 -3.51
N ASP A 154 -20.69 -8.32 -4.50
CA ASP A 154 -21.17 -6.93 -4.63
C ASP A 154 -22.48 -6.68 -3.85
N LEU A 155 -23.15 -7.71 -3.31
CA LEU A 155 -24.37 -7.54 -2.52
C LEU A 155 -24.05 -6.90 -1.16
N PRO A 156 -24.89 -5.98 -0.63
CA PRO A 156 -24.71 -5.38 0.68
C PRO A 156 -24.55 -6.40 1.82
N GLU A 157 -25.27 -7.51 1.74
CA GLU A 157 -25.21 -8.61 2.70
C GLU A 157 -23.82 -9.26 2.74
N ALA A 158 -23.13 -9.31 1.60
CA ALA A 158 -21.79 -9.86 1.46
C ALA A 158 -20.67 -8.84 1.74
N ALA A 159 -20.98 -7.60 2.13
CA ALA A 159 -19.99 -6.52 2.29
C ALA A 159 -18.86 -6.90 3.27
N THR A 160 -19.18 -7.60 4.37
CA THR A 160 -18.16 -8.08 5.32
C THR A 160 -17.28 -9.16 4.69
N VAL A 161 -17.84 -10.08 3.92
CA VAL A 161 -17.09 -11.14 3.23
C VAL A 161 -16.17 -10.54 2.19
N ARG A 162 -16.67 -9.60 1.38
CA ARG A 162 -15.88 -8.84 0.41
C ARG A 162 -14.71 -8.14 1.09
N ARG A 163 -14.95 -7.44 2.20
CA ARG A 163 -13.91 -6.73 2.95
C ARG A 163 -12.83 -7.65 3.51
N VAL A 164 -13.19 -8.83 3.99
CA VAL A 164 -12.24 -9.80 4.55
C VAL A 164 -11.37 -10.42 3.44
N TYR A 165 -11.98 -10.76 2.30
CA TYR A 165 -11.33 -11.58 1.29
C TYR A 165 -10.79 -10.84 0.05
N TYR A 166 -11.29 -9.66 -0.29
CA TYR A 166 -10.98 -9.00 -1.58
C TYR A 166 -10.68 -7.50 -1.47
N ASP A 167 -11.02 -6.85 -0.37
CA ASP A 167 -10.39 -5.56 -0.11
C ASP A 167 -8.90 -5.81 0.17
N PRO A 168 -8.01 -4.99 -0.42
CA PRO A 168 -6.58 -5.19 -0.27
C PRO A 168 -6.28 -5.14 1.22
N TYR A 169 -5.81 -6.28 1.72
CA TYR A 169 -5.45 -6.54 3.11
C TYR A 169 -5.18 -5.24 3.85
N ARG A 170 -6.20 -4.76 4.54
CA ARG A 170 -5.95 -3.98 5.74
C ARG A 170 -5.71 -5.09 6.75
N PRO A 171 -4.46 -5.33 7.20
CA PRO A 171 -4.34 -6.02 8.46
C PRO A 171 -5.36 -5.34 9.38
N ALA A 172 -6.13 -6.10 10.17
CA ALA A 172 -6.43 -5.56 11.48
C ALA A 172 -5.07 -5.09 11.95
N GLU A 173 -4.88 -3.77 12.03
CA GLU A 173 -3.66 -3.23 12.57
C GLU A 173 -3.42 -4.12 13.78
N PRO A 174 -2.24 -4.75 13.97
CA PRO A 174 -1.87 -4.94 15.35
C PRO A 174 -2.16 -3.55 15.91
N VAL A 175 -3.11 -3.46 16.84
CA VAL A 175 -3.10 -2.33 17.74
C VAL A 175 -1.80 -2.58 18.46
N ASP A 176 -0.69 -2.20 17.80
CA ASP A 176 0.58 -1.98 18.40
C ASP A 176 0.14 -0.97 19.45
N PRO A 177 0.15 -1.37 20.74
CA PRO A 177 -0.14 -0.40 21.78
C PRO A 177 0.71 0.82 21.43
N PRO A 178 0.14 2.04 21.48
CA PRO A 178 0.85 3.24 21.04
C PRO A 178 2.28 3.12 21.54
N LEU A 179 3.25 3.03 20.62
CA LEU A 179 4.62 2.59 20.93
C LEU A 179 5.13 3.50 22.04
N MET A 180 4.98 3.02 23.28
CA MET A 180 5.43 3.74 24.45
C MET A 180 6.94 3.82 24.31
N PRO A 181 7.57 4.92 24.73
CA PRO A 181 9.03 4.99 24.74
C PRO A 181 9.57 3.71 25.38
N LEU A 182 10.33 2.92 24.62
CA LEU A 182 11.03 1.78 25.18
C LEU A 182 12.15 2.38 26.03
N ALA A 183 11.95 2.38 27.35
CA ALA A 183 12.98 2.77 28.29
C ALA A 183 14.13 1.76 28.16
N GLY A 184 15.25 2.22 27.61
CA GLY A 184 16.41 1.40 27.34
C GLY A 184 17.64 2.27 27.15
N PRO A 185 18.84 1.74 27.43
CA PRO A 185 20.06 2.51 27.26
C PRO A 185 20.19 2.93 25.80
N VAL A 186 20.40 4.23 25.60
CA VAL A 186 20.80 4.80 24.31
C VAL A 186 22.31 5.04 24.41
N PRO A 187 23.16 4.19 23.79
CA PRO A 187 24.60 4.42 23.78
C PRO A 187 24.88 5.69 22.99
N THR A 188 25.37 6.71 23.68
CA THR A 188 25.61 8.05 23.12
C THR A 188 27.09 8.40 22.98
N ASP A 189 27.92 7.71 23.76
CA ASP A 189 29.38 7.86 23.86
C ASP A 189 30.14 6.97 22.86
N ILE A 190 29.47 5.98 22.27
CA ILE A 190 30.08 5.05 21.32
C ILE A 190 29.80 5.54 19.89
N PRO A 191 30.84 5.69 19.04
CA PRO A 191 30.64 5.99 17.62
C PRO A 191 30.00 4.79 16.92
N TRP A 192 29.10 5.05 15.98
CA TRP A 192 28.46 4.00 15.18
C TRP A 192 29.33 3.70 13.95
N ARG A 193 29.91 2.50 13.92
CA ARG A 193 30.78 2.04 12.83
C ARG A 193 30.09 0.99 11.98
N GLY A 194 30.34 1.03 10.68
CA GLY A 194 29.84 0.02 9.75
C GLY A 194 30.32 -1.39 10.13
N GLY A 195 29.42 -2.37 10.05
CA GLY A 195 29.67 -3.76 10.42
C GLY A 195 29.58 -4.08 11.91
N GLU A 196 29.36 -3.08 12.78
CA GLU A 196 29.17 -3.31 14.22
C GLU A 196 27.70 -3.50 14.59
N GLU A 197 27.47 -4.26 15.67
CA GLU A 197 26.16 -4.41 16.29
C GLU A 197 25.88 -3.25 17.25
N LEU A 198 24.76 -2.57 17.03
CA LEU A 198 24.21 -1.55 17.90
C LEU A 198 23.00 -2.12 18.65
N ARG A 199 23.07 -2.12 19.98
CA ARG A 199 21.92 -2.48 20.84
C ARG A 199 21.21 -1.22 21.33
N LEU A 200 19.90 -1.18 21.11
CA LEU A 200 19.00 -0.13 21.59
C LEU A 200 17.85 -0.80 22.34
N GLY A 201 17.84 -0.66 23.67
CA GLY A 201 16.89 -1.41 24.50
C GLY A 201 17.02 -2.92 24.30
N GLY A 202 15.94 -3.59 23.89
CA GLY A 202 15.91 -5.03 23.57
C GLY A 202 16.24 -5.38 22.11
N ASP A 203 16.43 -4.38 21.25
CA ASP A 203 16.65 -4.58 19.82
C ASP A 203 18.14 -4.55 19.47
N CYS A 204 18.53 -5.34 18.47
CA CYS A 204 19.88 -5.37 17.93
C CYS A 204 19.88 -5.01 16.43
N TYR A 205 20.79 -4.13 16.04
CA TYR A 205 20.91 -3.58 14.69
C TYR A 205 22.34 -3.77 14.17
N LEU A 206 22.51 -4.37 12.99
CA LEU A 206 23.80 -4.46 12.30
C LEU A 206 23.96 -3.24 11.38
N LEU A 207 24.89 -2.36 11.70
CA LEU A 207 25.15 -1.13 10.94
C LEU A 207 25.77 -1.44 9.58
N HIS A 208 25.31 -0.78 8.52
CA HIS A 208 25.86 -0.97 7.17
C HIS A 208 27.15 -0.19 6.94
N ASP A 209 27.12 1.09 7.30
CA ASP A 209 28.22 2.04 7.14
C ASP A 209 28.41 2.85 8.42
N ASP A 210 29.51 3.60 8.49
CA ASP A 210 29.74 4.58 9.56
C ASP A 210 28.62 5.62 9.59
N ALA A 211 28.15 5.96 10.78
CA ALA A 211 27.07 6.93 10.91
C ALA A 211 27.51 8.33 10.46
N ALA A 212 26.63 9.00 9.72
CA ALA A 212 26.76 10.42 9.48
C ALA A 212 26.49 11.17 10.79
N GLU A 213 27.48 11.89 11.29
CA GLU A 213 27.38 12.69 12.52
C GLU A 213 27.42 14.19 12.20
N THR A 214 26.57 14.96 12.87
CA THR A 214 26.56 16.42 12.74
C THR A 214 26.28 17.07 14.07
N PHE A 215 27.01 18.14 14.40
CA PHE A 215 26.82 18.86 15.65
C PHE A 215 25.94 20.09 15.43
N SER A 216 25.12 20.39 16.44
CA SER A 216 24.47 21.68 16.57
C SER A 216 25.49 22.83 16.51
N PRO A 217 25.11 24.02 15.99
CA PRO A 217 26.00 25.19 15.94
C PRO A 217 26.54 25.58 17.32
N ASP A 218 25.71 25.46 18.35
CA ASP A 218 26.08 25.72 19.73
C ASP A 218 26.71 24.52 20.44
N ARG A 219 26.98 23.40 19.75
CA ARG A 219 27.57 22.17 20.33
C ARG A 219 26.81 21.64 21.55
N SER A 220 25.50 21.90 21.67
CA SER A 220 24.67 21.40 22.78
C SER A 220 24.15 19.98 22.53
N TRP A 221 24.05 19.56 21.27
CA TRP A 221 23.65 18.22 20.87
C TRP A 221 24.34 17.76 19.56
N ALA A 222 24.36 16.45 19.34
CA ALA A 222 24.80 15.81 18.11
C ALA A 222 23.68 14.98 17.49
N TRP A 223 23.53 15.08 16.17
CA TRP A 223 22.69 14.21 15.34
C TRP A 223 23.54 13.09 14.76
N ARG A 224 23.04 11.87 14.83
CA ARG A 224 23.59 10.72 14.12
C ARG A 224 22.53 10.05 13.27
N GLU A 225 22.92 9.59 12.09
CA GLU A 225 22.06 8.83 11.20
C GLU A 225 22.84 7.70 10.51
N ALA A 226 22.24 6.51 10.45
CA ALA A 226 22.81 5.35 9.79
C ALA A 226 21.72 4.45 9.20
N THR A 227 22.11 3.59 8.26
CA THR A 227 21.28 2.45 7.82
C THR A 227 21.78 1.17 8.47
N ALA A 228 20.85 0.26 8.75
CA ALA A 228 21.17 -1.00 9.41
C ALA A 228 20.15 -2.07 9.02
N ASP A 229 20.46 -3.33 9.31
CA ASP A 229 19.46 -4.39 9.37
C ASP A 229 19.18 -4.69 10.85
N ARG A 230 17.90 -4.67 11.25
CA ARG A 230 17.49 -5.11 12.59
C ARG A 230 17.61 -6.63 12.63
N ILE A 231 18.53 -7.18 13.42
CA ILE A 231 18.75 -8.63 13.51
C ILE A 231 17.92 -9.28 14.62
N GLU A 232 17.54 -8.50 15.65
CA GLU A 232 16.69 -8.94 16.75
C GLU A 232 15.70 -7.82 17.13
N PRO A 233 14.36 -8.05 17.16
CA PRO A 233 13.61 -9.19 16.62
C PRO A 233 13.23 -9.00 15.14
N ALA A 234 13.32 -10.08 14.34
CA ALA A 234 12.99 -10.15 12.90
C ALA A 234 13.76 -9.16 11.99
N SER A 235 14.23 -9.69 10.85
CA SER A 235 15.01 -8.93 9.87
C SER A 235 14.18 -7.86 9.16
N ALA A 236 14.51 -6.59 9.41
CA ALA A 236 14.00 -5.46 8.66
C ALA A 236 15.16 -4.50 8.37
N ARG A 237 15.20 -3.96 7.15
CA ARG A 237 16.13 -2.87 6.87
C ARG A 237 15.60 -1.60 7.50
N VAL A 238 16.46 -0.87 8.19
CA VAL A 238 16.08 0.28 8.99
C VAL A 238 16.94 1.50 8.71
N ARG A 239 16.37 2.64 9.08
CA ARG A 239 17.08 3.90 9.23
C ARG A 239 17.07 4.28 10.69
N LEU A 240 18.25 4.42 11.26
CA LEU A 240 18.48 4.81 12.64
C LEU A 240 18.80 6.29 12.71
N ARG A 241 18.17 6.99 13.64
CA ARG A 241 18.42 8.41 13.94
C ARG A 241 18.58 8.59 15.43
N GLN A 242 19.58 9.35 15.85
CA GLN A 242 19.85 9.62 17.25
C GLN A 242 20.13 11.10 17.47
N ILE A 243 19.58 11.64 18.57
CA ILE A 243 20.02 12.88 19.18
C ILE A 243 20.73 12.54 20.48
N THR A 244 22.01 12.88 20.56
CA THR A 244 22.81 12.83 21.78
C THR A 244 22.85 14.21 22.40
N MET A 245 22.48 14.33 23.68
CA MET A 245 22.61 15.57 24.43
C MET A 245 24.04 15.70 24.97
N LEU A 246 24.74 16.75 24.57
CA LEU A 246 26.10 17.05 25.05
C LEU A 246 26.07 18.06 26.20
N ARG A 247 25.10 18.99 26.15
CA ARG A 247 24.84 19.99 27.18
C ARG A 247 23.34 20.24 27.30
N ASP A 248 22.87 20.40 28.52
CA ASP A 248 21.48 20.79 28.76
C ASP A 248 21.23 22.24 28.32
N GLY A 249 20.14 22.45 27.61
CA GLY A 249 19.71 23.77 27.16
C GLY A 249 18.48 23.71 26.26
N PRO A 250 17.90 24.87 25.91
CA PRO A 250 16.72 24.94 25.06
C PRO A 250 16.92 24.27 23.69
N ALA A 251 18.09 24.44 23.06
CA ALA A 251 18.38 23.88 21.75
C ALA A 251 18.46 22.34 21.75
N SER A 252 19.06 21.73 22.77
CA SER A 252 19.13 20.27 22.92
C SER A 252 17.78 19.68 23.33
N ALA A 253 17.03 20.37 24.20
CA ALA A 253 15.66 19.99 24.54
C ALA A 253 14.72 20.04 23.32
N ASP A 254 14.83 21.06 22.48
CA ASP A 254 14.07 21.20 21.23
C ASP A 254 14.42 20.10 20.22
N ALA A 255 15.70 19.76 20.06
CA ALA A 255 16.12 18.69 19.16
C ALA A 255 15.63 17.32 19.63
N ARG A 256 15.73 17.03 20.94
CA ARG A 256 15.17 15.81 21.53
C ARG A 256 13.65 15.75 21.32
N ARG A 257 12.94 16.85 21.58
CA ARG A 257 11.50 16.94 21.35
C ARG A 257 11.15 16.69 19.89
N ALA A 258 11.85 17.30 18.93
CA ALA A 258 11.59 17.11 17.51
C ALA A 258 11.76 15.65 17.06
N LEU A 259 12.78 14.93 17.55
CA LEU A 259 12.95 13.51 17.24
C LEU A 259 11.88 12.63 17.93
N ARG A 260 11.43 12.99 19.13
CA ARG A 260 10.30 12.33 19.80
C ARG A 260 8.99 12.55 19.04
N ASP A 261 8.73 13.79 18.63
CA ASP A 261 7.56 14.18 17.84
C ASP A 261 7.58 13.48 16.48
N GLN A 262 8.76 13.23 15.89
CA GLN A 262 8.91 12.40 14.69
C GLN A 262 8.46 10.96 14.93
N ALA A 263 8.88 10.33 16.03
CA ALA A 263 8.42 9.00 16.38
C ALA A 263 6.90 8.97 16.60
N ALA A 264 6.36 9.93 17.36
CA ALA A 264 4.92 10.06 17.57
C ALA A 264 4.15 10.24 16.26
N LEU A 265 4.67 11.04 15.34
CA LEU A 265 4.08 11.27 14.02
C LEU A 265 4.03 9.96 13.21
N LEU A 266 5.15 9.25 13.12
CA LEU A 266 5.23 7.95 12.42
C LEU A 266 4.30 6.91 13.05
N SER A 267 4.23 6.86 14.39
CA SER A 267 3.30 5.98 15.11
C SER A 267 1.84 6.32 14.79
N SER A 268 1.48 7.61 14.74
CA SER A 268 0.12 8.03 14.36
C SER A 268 -0.24 7.63 12.93
N MET A 269 0.76 7.50 12.04
CA MET A 269 0.62 7.20 10.61
C MET A 269 0.66 5.71 10.30
N LEU A 270 0.57 4.85 11.31
CA LEU A 270 0.42 3.41 11.10
C LEU A 270 -0.77 3.15 10.15
N GLY A 271 -0.57 2.24 9.19
CA GLY A 271 -1.57 1.91 8.16
C GLY A 271 -1.67 2.90 7.00
N VAL A 272 -1.02 4.08 7.06
CA VAL A 272 -0.94 4.98 5.90
C VAL A 272 0.05 4.42 4.88
N ARG A 273 -0.43 4.17 3.66
CA ARG A 273 0.41 3.64 2.58
C ARG A 273 1.50 4.65 2.20
N ARG A 274 2.65 4.13 1.76
CA ARG A 274 3.79 4.88 1.20
C ARG A 274 4.51 5.79 2.18
N LEU A 275 4.30 5.60 3.48
CA LEU A 275 5.10 6.20 4.54
C LEU A 275 5.88 5.09 5.26
N PRO A 276 7.08 5.39 5.77
CA PRO A 276 7.86 4.40 6.50
C PRO A 276 7.21 4.11 7.85
N ARG A 277 7.34 2.87 8.31
CA ARG A 277 6.80 2.44 9.60
C ARG A 277 7.79 2.76 10.73
N LEU A 278 7.28 3.17 11.89
CA LEU A 278 8.08 3.22 13.12
C LEU A 278 8.35 1.78 13.60
N LEU A 279 9.60 1.45 13.86
CA LEU A 279 10.02 0.13 14.35
C LEU A 279 10.48 0.17 15.81
N GLY A 280 11.02 1.30 16.26
CA GLY A 280 11.47 1.47 17.64
C GLY A 280 11.67 2.94 18.00
N HIS A 281 11.42 3.25 19.26
CA HIS A 281 11.66 4.54 19.89
C HIS A 281 12.29 4.29 21.25
N TYR A 282 13.51 4.80 21.43
CA TYR A 282 14.35 4.58 22.60
C TYR A 282 14.72 5.90 23.22
N GLU A 283 14.53 6.04 24.52
CA GLU A 283 14.81 7.29 25.20
C GLU A 283 15.55 7.07 26.51
N ASP A 284 16.67 7.75 26.66
CA ASP A 284 17.39 7.95 27.91
C ASP A 284 17.25 9.44 28.29
N PRO A 285 16.51 9.77 29.38
CA PRO A 285 16.25 11.15 29.76
C PRO A 285 17.51 12.01 29.98
N ALA A 286 18.65 11.39 30.34
CA ALA A 286 19.91 12.07 30.58
C ALA A 286 20.81 12.09 29.34
N ARG A 287 20.77 11.06 28.50
CA ARG A 287 21.74 10.90 27.40
C ARG A 287 21.20 11.30 26.03
N GLY A 288 19.94 11.00 25.71
CA GLY A 288 19.41 11.26 24.39
C GLY A 288 18.24 10.38 23.96
N ILE A 289 17.94 10.41 22.67
CA ILE A 289 16.83 9.69 22.04
C ILE A 289 17.30 9.06 20.73
N ALA A 290 16.84 7.83 20.46
CA ALA A 290 17.04 7.16 19.19
C ALA A 290 15.71 6.66 18.62
N VAL A 291 15.59 6.71 17.30
CA VAL A 291 14.41 6.27 16.55
C VAL A 291 14.87 5.34 15.43
N ALA A 292 14.21 4.18 15.35
CA ALA A 292 14.36 3.23 14.26
C ALA A 292 13.08 3.25 13.42
N SER A 293 13.20 3.59 12.13
CA SER A 293 12.12 3.48 11.16
C SER A 293 12.48 2.50 10.05
N GLU A 294 11.49 1.89 9.43
CA GLU A 294 11.68 1.04 8.26
C GLU A 294 12.38 1.84 7.14
N LEU A 295 13.38 1.23 6.51
CA LEU A 295 13.97 1.73 5.28
C LEU A 295 13.37 0.92 4.12
N PRO A 296 12.53 1.54 3.27
CA PRO A 296 11.89 0.83 2.18
C PRO A 296 12.94 0.20 1.25
N PRO A 297 12.71 -1.04 0.75
CA PRO A 297 13.65 -1.71 -0.13
C PRO A 297 13.48 -1.24 -1.58
N GLY A 298 14.57 -0.85 -2.23
CA GLY A 298 14.59 -0.53 -3.66
C GLY A 298 15.47 0.66 -3.99
N PRO A 299 15.64 0.94 -5.29
CA PRO A 299 16.34 2.12 -5.75
C PRO A 299 15.56 3.40 -5.42
N VAL A 300 16.25 4.53 -5.29
CA VAL A 300 15.59 5.83 -5.15
C VAL A 300 15.04 6.33 -6.49
N TRP A 301 14.11 7.28 -6.47
CA TRP A 301 13.53 7.89 -7.67
C TRP A 301 14.61 8.34 -8.67
N ARG A 302 15.72 8.89 -8.17
CA ARG A 302 16.85 9.31 -9.03
C ARG A 302 17.49 8.14 -9.77
N GLU A 303 17.58 6.97 -9.17
CA GLU A 303 18.20 5.82 -9.82
C GLU A 303 17.25 5.18 -10.85
N VAL A 304 15.93 5.31 -10.64
CA VAL A 304 14.91 4.75 -11.54
C VAL A 304 14.60 5.69 -12.72
N PHE A 305 14.42 6.98 -12.44
CA PHE A 305 13.96 7.97 -13.41
C PHE A 305 14.96 9.11 -13.64
N GLY A 306 16.06 9.16 -12.88
CA GLY A 306 16.89 10.35 -12.72
C GLY A 306 17.28 11.01 -14.04
N PRO A 307 17.58 12.31 -13.98
CA PRO A 307 17.63 13.19 -15.14
C PRO A 307 18.56 12.59 -16.20
N GLY A 308 17.99 12.19 -17.33
CA GLY A 308 18.76 11.72 -18.48
C GLY A 308 19.28 12.89 -19.32
N ASP A 309 20.26 12.61 -20.19
CA ASP A 309 20.82 13.59 -21.13
C ASP A 309 19.88 13.94 -22.30
N GLY A 310 18.67 13.37 -22.32
CA GLY A 310 17.69 13.55 -23.38
C GLY A 310 16.26 13.52 -22.87
N PRO A 311 15.29 13.94 -23.71
CA PRO A 311 13.89 13.97 -23.33
C PRO A 311 13.38 12.56 -23.04
N LEU A 312 12.60 12.42 -21.96
CA LEU A 312 11.99 11.14 -21.59
C LEU A 312 11.00 10.68 -22.65
N ASP A 313 10.96 9.36 -22.90
CA ASP A 313 9.91 8.75 -23.70
C ASP A 313 8.54 8.82 -22.99
N HIS A 314 7.47 8.66 -23.77
CA HIS A 314 6.10 8.80 -23.26
C HIS A 314 5.75 7.78 -22.17
N LEU A 315 6.26 6.54 -22.24
CA LEU A 315 6.00 5.53 -21.22
C LEU A 315 6.65 5.92 -19.88
N THR A 316 7.89 6.40 -19.93
CA THR A 316 8.60 6.89 -18.75
C THR A 316 7.92 8.13 -18.16
N VAL A 317 7.44 9.07 -18.99
CA VAL A 317 6.65 10.20 -18.50
C VAL A 317 5.36 9.73 -17.82
N ALA A 318 4.63 8.78 -18.41
CA ALA A 318 3.43 8.24 -17.79
C ALA A 318 3.72 7.59 -16.42
N ALA A 319 4.83 6.86 -16.29
CA ALA A 319 5.27 6.28 -15.02
C ALA A 319 5.62 7.35 -13.97
N VAL A 320 6.33 8.41 -14.38
CA VAL A 320 6.65 9.57 -13.54
C VAL A 320 5.39 10.26 -13.03
N LEU A 321 4.42 10.54 -13.91
CA LEU A 321 3.15 11.18 -13.53
C LEU A 321 2.35 10.30 -12.57
N ASP A 322 2.30 8.98 -12.80
CA ASP A 322 1.61 8.03 -11.92
C ASP A 322 2.25 7.98 -10.53
N ALA A 323 3.58 7.88 -10.47
CA ALA A 323 4.31 7.82 -9.22
C ALA A 323 4.17 9.14 -8.42
N ALA A 324 4.29 10.29 -9.09
CA ALA A 324 4.07 11.59 -8.46
C ALA A 324 2.63 11.77 -7.95
N ALA A 325 1.62 11.30 -8.68
CA ALA A 325 0.23 11.35 -8.23
C ALA A 325 0.00 10.51 -6.97
N ARG A 326 0.62 9.33 -6.90
CA ARG A 326 0.55 8.44 -5.73
C ARG A 326 1.25 9.04 -4.51
N LEU A 327 2.38 9.73 -4.69
CA LEU A 327 3.05 10.46 -3.61
C LEU A 327 2.24 11.65 -3.11
N ALA A 328 1.58 12.36 -4.03
CA ALA A 328 0.69 13.46 -3.69
C ALA A 328 -0.45 13.01 -2.74
N ASP A 329 -0.93 11.77 -2.85
CA ASP A 329 -1.91 11.22 -1.91
C ASP A 329 -1.35 11.07 -0.48
N SER A 330 -0.12 10.57 -0.35
CA SER A 330 0.54 10.42 0.95
C SER A 330 0.88 11.77 1.59
N LEU A 331 1.27 12.75 0.78
CA LEU A 331 1.47 14.12 1.25
C LEU A 331 0.14 14.78 1.64
N ALA A 332 -0.96 14.50 0.93
CA ALA A 332 -2.28 14.97 1.33
C ALA A 332 -2.65 14.45 2.72
N GLU A 333 -2.32 13.19 3.04
CA GLU A 333 -2.54 12.64 4.38
C GLU A 333 -1.72 13.35 5.45
N LEU A 334 -0.45 13.61 5.17
CA LEU A 334 0.42 14.39 6.04
C LEU A 334 -0.16 15.80 6.30
N HIS A 335 -0.64 16.46 5.24
CA HIS A 335 -1.23 17.81 5.29
C HIS A 335 -2.55 17.84 6.07
N ARG A 336 -3.40 16.82 5.93
CA ARG A 336 -4.66 16.71 6.69
C ARG A 336 -4.43 16.69 8.21
N ARG A 337 -3.26 16.21 8.63
CA ARG A 337 -2.84 16.16 10.04
C ARG A 337 -2.06 17.40 10.49
N GLY A 338 -1.99 18.43 9.66
CA GLY A 338 -1.31 19.70 9.97
C GLY A 338 0.21 19.66 9.81
N HIS A 339 0.76 18.61 9.20
CA HIS A 339 2.19 18.47 8.97
C HIS A 339 2.56 18.63 7.50
N SER A 340 3.82 18.93 7.22
CA SER A 340 4.37 19.02 5.86
C SER A 340 5.78 18.46 5.83
N HIS A 341 6.12 17.70 4.79
CA HIS A 341 7.37 16.96 4.67
C HIS A 341 8.59 17.89 4.58
N ARG A 342 8.51 18.95 3.79
CA ARG A 342 9.48 20.07 3.63
C ARG A 342 10.90 19.71 3.21
N LYS A 343 11.19 18.43 2.97
CA LYS A 343 12.49 17.94 2.50
C LYS A 343 12.35 16.91 1.38
N LEU A 344 11.38 17.09 0.48
CA LEU A 344 11.24 16.21 -0.68
C LEU A 344 12.37 16.47 -1.69
N SER A 345 12.92 15.37 -2.19
CA SER A 345 13.85 15.30 -3.32
C SER A 345 13.74 13.88 -3.93
N PRO A 346 14.36 13.59 -5.08
CA PRO A 346 14.36 12.24 -5.62
C PRO A 346 14.92 11.20 -4.65
N ASP A 347 15.91 11.58 -3.84
CA ASP A 347 16.60 10.68 -2.90
C ASP A 347 15.77 10.42 -1.62
N ALA A 348 14.68 11.17 -1.43
CA ALA A 348 13.70 10.95 -0.36
C ALA A 348 12.57 9.98 -0.77
N ILE A 349 12.56 9.52 -2.03
CA ILE A 349 11.52 8.67 -2.59
C ILE A 349 12.16 7.35 -3.02
N VAL A 350 11.71 6.24 -2.45
CA VAL A 350 12.14 4.88 -2.83
C VAL A 350 11.10 4.25 -3.73
N MET A 351 11.55 3.61 -4.79
CA MET A 351 10.72 2.88 -5.75
C MET A 351 10.75 1.40 -5.38
N THR A 352 9.63 0.89 -4.88
CA THR A 352 9.54 -0.44 -4.25
C THR A 352 8.78 -1.44 -5.14
N GLY A 353 9.15 -2.72 -5.05
CA GLY A 353 8.44 -3.81 -5.71
C GLY A 353 8.47 -3.80 -7.25
N ARG A 354 7.82 -4.80 -7.87
CA ARG A 354 7.78 -4.94 -9.34
C ARG A 354 6.92 -3.89 -10.04
N ALA A 355 5.99 -3.27 -9.32
CA ALA A 355 5.10 -2.24 -9.86
C ALA A 355 5.70 -0.82 -9.79
N CYS A 356 6.98 -0.68 -9.41
CA CYS A 356 7.66 0.60 -9.17
C CYS A 356 6.82 1.52 -8.29
N GLU A 357 6.46 1.02 -7.12
CA GLU A 357 5.57 1.68 -6.20
C GLU A 357 6.32 2.73 -5.36
N PRO A 358 5.97 4.03 -5.41
CA PRO A 358 6.72 5.06 -4.70
C PRO A 358 6.38 5.06 -3.21
N VAL A 359 7.41 5.13 -2.37
CA VAL A 359 7.35 5.19 -0.91
C VAL A 359 8.27 6.30 -0.41
N LEU A 360 7.81 7.15 0.50
CA LEU A 360 8.67 8.13 1.14
C LEU A 360 9.62 7.41 2.10
N ARG A 361 10.90 7.76 2.02
CA ARG A 361 11.96 7.17 2.84
C ARG A 361 11.89 7.61 4.30
N ASP A 362 11.34 8.80 4.55
CA ASP A 362 11.13 9.41 5.86
C ASP A 362 9.98 10.43 5.80
N VAL A 363 9.66 11.05 6.93
CA VAL A 363 8.68 12.16 7.01
C VAL A 363 9.35 13.54 6.86
N GLY A 364 10.60 13.57 6.38
CA GLY A 364 11.38 14.77 6.20
C GLY A 364 11.54 15.56 7.49
N LEU A 365 11.16 16.83 7.42
CA LEU A 365 11.24 17.80 8.52
C LEU A 365 9.88 17.99 9.21
N ALA A 366 8.88 17.15 8.98
CA ALA A 366 7.51 17.35 9.49
C ALA A 366 7.38 17.61 11.00
N ALA A 367 8.28 17.03 11.80
CA ALA A 367 8.32 17.19 13.26
C ALA A 367 9.32 18.27 13.75
N TRP A 368 10.07 18.89 12.85
CA TRP A 368 11.07 19.90 13.18
C TRP A 368 10.49 21.31 13.08
N PRO A 369 10.89 22.27 13.92
CA PRO A 369 10.51 23.66 13.70
C PRO A 369 11.12 24.17 12.37
N PRO A 370 10.39 24.96 11.56
CA PRO A 370 10.94 25.56 10.37
C PRO A 370 12.21 26.36 10.64
N ARG A 371 13.24 26.17 9.81
CA ARG A 371 14.48 26.96 9.84
C ARG A 371 14.81 27.55 8.47
N PRO A 372 15.37 28.78 8.41
CA PRO A 372 15.88 29.33 7.16
C PRO A 372 16.95 28.41 6.56
N GLY A 373 16.91 28.23 5.24
CA GLY A 373 17.82 27.37 4.50
C GLY A 373 17.49 25.88 4.57
N GLU A 374 16.40 25.47 5.22
CA GLU A 374 16.02 24.05 5.27
C GLU A 374 15.65 23.48 3.87
N GLY A 375 15.62 22.16 3.75
CA GLY A 375 15.33 21.47 2.48
C GLY A 375 16.58 21.18 1.63
N THR A 376 16.37 20.47 0.53
CA THR A 376 17.44 19.98 -0.36
C THR A 376 17.73 20.99 -1.48
N ASP A 377 19.00 21.28 -1.74
CA ASP A 377 19.39 22.18 -2.84
C ASP A 377 18.82 21.70 -4.19
N GLY A 378 18.42 22.66 -5.04
CA GLY A 378 17.73 22.39 -6.31
C GLY A 378 16.24 22.07 -6.21
N TYR A 379 15.74 21.69 -5.03
CA TYR A 379 14.31 21.42 -4.77
C TYR A 379 13.71 22.35 -3.72
N ARG A 380 14.54 23.01 -2.91
CA ARG A 380 14.15 23.97 -1.87
C ARG A 380 13.19 25.02 -2.44
N ALA A 381 12.03 25.18 -1.79
CA ALA A 381 11.08 26.21 -2.17
C ALA A 381 11.57 27.61 -1.72
N PRO A 382 11.25 28.70 -2.45
CA PRO A 382 11.76 30.03 -2.13
C PRO A 382 11.51 30.50 -0.69
N GLU A 383 10.35 30.19 -0.13
CA GLU A 383 9.99 30.53 1.26
C GLU A 383 10.85 29.82 2.33
N GLN A 384 11.53 28.73 1.96
CA GLN A 384 12.45 28.04 2.86
C GLN A 384 13.83 28.72 2.92
N ALA A 385 14.22 29.49 1.89
CA ALA A 385 15.58 30.05 1.81
C ALA A 385 15.84 31.13 2.86
N ARG A 386 14.86 32.02 3.07
CA ARG A 386 14.92 33.09 4.08
C ARG A 386 13.54 33.32 4.67
N PHE A 387 13.49 33.47 5.99
CA PHE A 387 12.26 33.87 6.66
C PHE A 387 12.12 35.38 6.59
N SER A 388 11.00 35.83 6.05
CA SER A 388 10.55 37.21 6.09
C SER A 388 9.25 37.26 6.88
N PRO A 389 9.00 38.29 7.71
CA PRO A 389 7.72 38.47 8.40
C PRO A 389 6.51 38.49 7.46
N HIS A 390 6.74 38.85 6.19
CA HIS A 390 5.71 38.99 5.16
C HIS A 390 5.59 37.75 4.26
N SER A 391 6.48 36.78 4.41
CA SER A 391 6.45 35.54 3.62
C SER A 391 5.69 34.45 4.37
N PRO A 392 4.86 33.63 3.69
CA PRO A 392 4.28 32.45 4.29
C PRO A 392 5.37 31.55 4.88
N LYS A 393 5.13 31.02 6.09
CA LYS A 393 6.02 30.02 6.67
C LYS A 393 5.96 28.72 5.85
N PRO A 394 7.06 27.95 5.76
CA PRO A 394 7.05 26.64 5.12
C PRO A 394 5.90 25.76 5.61
N GLY A 395 5.21 25.08 4.70
CA GLY A 395 4.00 24.30 4.98
C GLY A 395 3.56 23.42 3.81
N ALA A 396 2.26 23.11 3.70
CA ALA A 396 1.73 22.26 2.64
C ALA A 396 2.07 22.73 1.20
N HIS A 397 2.11 24.04 1.00
CA HIS A 397 2.51 24.66 -0.27
C HIS A 397 3.99 24.45 -0.62
N THR A 398 4.84 24.18 0.38
CA THR A 398 6.26 23.83 0.18
C THR A 398 6.38 22.43 -0.41
N ASP A 399 5.61 21.46 0.07
CA ASP A 399 5.60 20.09 -0.48
C ASP A 399 5.09 20.07 -1.93
N LEU A 400 4.09 20.91 -2.24
CA LEU A 400 3.61 21.14 -3.60
C LEU A 400 4.72 21.58 -4.55
N TYR A 401 5.51 22.59 -4.14
CA TYR A 401 6.65 23.06 -4.92
C TYR A 401 7.69 21.96 -5.09
N GLN A 402 8.07 21.28 -3.99
CA GLN A 402 9.12 20.27 -4.03
C GLN A 402 8.74 19.05 -4.88
N LEU A 403 7.48 18.59 -4.82
CA LEU A 403 7.02 17.50 -5.69
C LEU A 403 7.02 17.93 -7.16
N ALA A 404 6.58 19.16 -7.46
CA ALA A 404 6.63 19.70 -8.82
C ALA A 404 8.08 19.86 -9.31
N ALA A 405 9.02 20.23 -8.42
CA ALA A 405 10.44 20.33 -8.73
C ALA A 405 11.06 18.96 -9.04
N VAL A 406 10.66 17.91 -8.30
CA VAL A 406 11.06 16.52 -8.60
C VAL A 406 10.60 16.13 -10.00
N VAL A 407 9.32 16.34 -10.33
CA VAL A 407 8.78 16.02 -11.66
C VAL A 407 9.47 16.84 -12.75
N HIS A 408 9.63 18.15 -12.53
CA HIS A 408 10.31 19.04 -13.48
C HIS A 408 11.72 18.58 -13.79
N HIS A 409 12.52 18.33 -12.76
CA HIS A 409 13.90 17.91 -12.93
C HIS A 409 13.99 16.57 -13.66
N THR A 410 13.11 15.64 -13.32
CA THR A 410 13.02 14.34 -13.98
C THR A 410 12.73 14.49 -15.47
N VAL A 411 11.75 15.32 -15.83
CA VAL A 411 11.28 15.47 -17.23
C VAL A 411 12.23 16.31 -18.08
N THR A 412 12.85 17.33 -17.50
CA THR A 412 13.62 18.34 -18.25
C THR A 412 15.14 18.15 -18.17
N GLY A 413 15.61 17.26 -17.29
CA GLY A 413 17.03 17.10 -16.99
C GLY A 413 17.61 18.21 -16.10
N HIS A 414 16.84 19.26 -15.79
CA HIS A 414 17.32 20.43 -15.05
C HIS A 414 16.39 20.80 -13.88
N PRO A 415 16.92 21.15 -12.69
CA PRO A 415 16.09 21.64 -11.60
C PRO A 415 15.38 22.94 -12.00
N PRO A 416 14.20 23.25 -11.42
CA PRO A 416 13.49 24.47 -11.73
C PRO A 416 14.30 25.72 -11.35
N LEU A 417 14.21 26.77 -12.17
CA LEU A 417 14.93 28.02 -11.94
C LEU A 417 14.13 28.95 -11.02
N PRO A 418 14.80 29.63 -10.06
CA PRO A 418 14.15 30.68 -9.28
C PRO A 418 13.69 31.82 -10.20
N GLY A 419 12.38 32.10 -10.23
CA GLY A 419 11.79 33.15 -11.06
C GLY A 419 11.02 32.67 -12.30
N GLY A 420 11.02 31.36 -12.55
CA GLY A 420 10.18 30.73 -13.56
C GLY A 420 10.96 29.78 -14.46
N SER A 421 10.41 28.60 -14.68
CA SER A 421 10.95 27.60 -15.60
C SER A 421 10.18 27.57 -16.92
N PRO A 422 10.82 27.22 -18.04
CA PRO A 422 10.10 26.88 -19.26
C PRO A 422 9.09 25.73 -19.02
N PRO A 423 7.94 25.74 -19.71
CA PRO A 423 6.98 24.63 -19.63
C PRO A 423 7.60 23.29 -20.06
N MET A 424 7.22 22.19 -19.42
CA MET A 424 7.80 20.86 -19.70
C MET A 424 7.49 20.38 -21.12
N ARG A 425 6.37 20.82 -21.70
CA ARG A 425 6.00 20.53 -23.10
C ARG A 425 6.99 21.07 -24.14
N VAL A 426 7.85 22.01 -23.76
CA VAL A 426 8.94 22.50 -24.63
C VAL A 426 10.04 21.44 -24.73
N THR A 427 10.31 20.72 -23.65
CA THR A 427 11.33 19.66 -23.61
C THR A 427 10.79 18.33 -24.12
N VAL A 428 9.60 17.92 -23.68
CA VAL A 428 8.97 16.67 -24.11
C VAL A 428 7.76 16.96 -24.98
N ARG A 429 7.87 16.66 -26.28
CA ARG A 429 6.79 16.85 -27.24
C ARG A 429 5.59 15.97 -26.87
N GLY A 430 4.41 16.59 -26.79
CA GLY A 430 3.17 15.89 -26.40
C GLY A 430 3.00 15.74 -24.89
N PHE A 431 3.80 16.43 -24.06
CA PHE A 431 3.56 16.47 -22.62
C PHE A 431 2.14 17.03 -22.33
N PRO A 432 1.35 16.38 -21.45
CA PRO A 432 -0.04 16.76 -21.18
C PRO A 432 -0.19 18.19 -20.69
N SER A 433 -1.03 18.97 -21.38
CA SER A 433 -1.24 20.41 -21.08
C SER A 433 -1.74 20.64 -19.65
N VAL A 434 -2.73 19.86 -19.21
CA VAL A 434 -3.32 19.95 -17.87
C VAL A 434 -2.28 19.70 -16.78
N ALA A 435 -1.40 18.71 -16.97
CA ALA A 435 -0.33 18.43 -16.02
C ALA A 435 0.72 19.54 -16.01
N ASP A 436 1.11 20.04 -17.18
CA ASP A 436 2.12 21.09 -17.35
C ASP A 436 1.68 22.39 -16.67
N GLU A 437 0.43 22.82 -16.88
CA GLU A 437 -0.13 24.03 -16.28
C GLU A 437 -0.15 23.97 -14.75
N LEU A 438 -0.58 22.84 -14.18
CA LEU A 438 -0.64 22.67 -12.72
C LEU A 438 0.75 22.54 -12.10
N LEU A 439 1.69 21.87 -12.77
CA LEU A 439 3.09 21.80 -12.34
C LEU A 439 3.75 23.18 -12.37
N ALA A 440 3.53 23.96 -13.43
CA ALA A 440 4.04 25.33 -13.54
C ALA A 440 3.51 26.23 -12.41
N ARG A 441 2.21 26.14 -12.10
CA ARG A 441 1.62 26.85 -10.95
C ARG A 441 2.18 26.38 -9.62
N ALA A 442 2.43 25.07 -9.44
CA ALA A 442 3.02 24.54 -8.22
C ALA A 442 4.47 25.03 -8.00
N LEU A 443 5.18 25.34 -9.09
CA LEU A 443 6.53 25.93 -9.09
C LEU A 443 6.54 27.45 -8.91
N ASP A 444 5.40 28.11 -8.71
CA ASP A 444 5.36 29.56 -8.52
C ASP A 444 6.16 29.97 -7.27
N ALA A 445 6.93 31.05 -7.38
CA ALA A 445 7.75 31.56 -6.30
C ALA A 445 6.91 32.09 -5.13
N ASP A 446 5.71 32.60 -5.41
CA ASP A 446 4.74 33.01 -4.39
C ASP A 446 3.86 31.81 -4.00
N PRO A 447 3.94 31.32 -2.74
CA PRO A 447 3.13 30.21 -2.27
C PRO A 447 1.62 30.38 -2.47
N ARG A 448 1.12 31.62 -2.50
CA ARG A 448 -0.30 31.93 -2.62
C ARG A 448 -0.85 31.72 -4.03
N ARG A 449 0.04 31.63 -5.04
CA ARG A 449 -0.33 31.38 -6.44
C ARG A 449 -0.32 29.90 -6.80
N ARG A 450 0.27 29.07 -5.93
CA ARG A 450 0.29 27.61 -6.07
C ARG A 450 -1.13 27.02 -5.90
N PRO A 451 -1.37 25.78 -6.36
CA PRO A 451 -2.63 25.10 -6.09
C PRO A 451 -2.95 25.08 -4.60
N GLU A 452 -4.21 25.27 -4.23
CA GLU A 452 -4.64 25.37 -2.82
C GLU A 452 -4.35 24.08 -2.03
N ARG A 453 -4.46 22.93 -2.69
CA ARG A 453 -4.25 21.61 -2.09
C ARG A 453 -3.52 20.67 -3.04
N ILE A 454 -2.68 19.81 -2.47
CA ILE A 454 -1.89 18.84 -3.24
C ILE A 454 -2.75 17.83 -4.02
N GLY A 455 -3.98 17.59 -3.58
CA GLY A 455 -4.94 16.75 -4.32
C GLY A 455 -5.35 17.33 -5.70
N MET A 456 -5.23 18.64 -5.93
CA MET A 456 -5.44 19.22 -7.27
C MET A 456 -4.31 18.83 -8.22
N LEU A 457 -3.07 18.87 -7.72
CA LEU A 457 -1.91 18.40 -8.47
C LEU A 457 -2.03 16.89 -8.75
N ALA A 458 -2.40 16.09 -7.75
CA ALA A 458 -2.63 14.64 -7.93
C ALA A 458 -3.65 14.34 -9.05
N ALA A 459 -4.76 15.07 -9.10
CA ALA A 459 -5.78 14.90 -10.13
C ALA A 459 -5.24 15.24 -11.54
N ALA A 460 -4.52 16.36 -11.67
CA ALA A 460 -3.92 16.76 -12.95
C ALA A 460 -2.86 15.76 -13.45
N LEU A 461 -2.03 15.24 -12.55
CA LEU A 461 -1.02 14.22 -12.88
C LEU A 461 -1.68 12.91 -13.38
N ARG A 462 -2.74 12.43 -12.71
CA ARG A 462 -3.49 11.24 -13.17
C ARG A 462 -4.16 11.47 -14.51
N GLN A 463 -4.69 12.66 -14.73
CA GLN A 463 -5.31 13.01 -16.01
C GLN A 463 -4.27 13.04 -17.13
N GLY A 464 -3.11 13.67 -16.91
CA GLY A 464 -2.01 13.66 -17.87
C GLY A 464 -1.51 12.24 -18.18
N ARG A 465 -1.39 11.37 -17.17
CA ARG A 465 -1.05 9.96 -17.39
C ARG A 465 -2.06 9.26 -18.33
N LYS A 466 -3.36 9.51 -18.14
CA LYS A 466 -4.41 8.94 -19.01
C LYS A 466 -4.30 9.45 -20.44
N GLU A 467 -4.04 10.74 -20.62
CA GLU A 467 -3.86 11.34 -21.95
C GLU A 467 -2.68 10.72 -22.71
N ILE A 468 -1.55 10.50 -22.04
CA ILE A 468 -0.40 9.80 -22.65
C ILE A 468 -0.76 8.35 -23.00
N SER A 469 -1.51 7.67 -22.12
CA SER A 469 -1.91 6.28 -22.33
C SER A 469 -2.94 6.11 -23.47
N GLN A 470 -3.75 7.14 -23.73
CA GLN A 470 -4.79 7.16 -24.76
C GLN A 470 -4.30 7.74 -26.09
N GLY A 471 -3.28 8.61 -26.07
CA GLY A 471 -2.66 9.22 -27.26
C GLY A 471 -1.72 8.31 -28.03
N GLY A 472 -1.53 7.06 -27.58
CA GLY A 472 -0.67 6.07 -28.22
C GLY A 472 -1.33 5.31 -29.38
N PHE A 473 -2.03 5.98 -30.29
CA PHE A 473 -2.38 5.50 -31.64
C PHE A 473 -2.91 6.69 -32.47
N SER A 474 -2.02 7.47 -33.08
CA SER A 474 -2.30 8.32 -34.25
C SER A 474 -1.01 8.66 -34.97
#